data_AF-A0A532U1M5-F1
#
_entry.id   AF-A0A532U1M5-F1
#
_cell.length_a   1.000
_cell.length_b   1.000
_cell.length_c   1.000
_cell.angle_alpha   90.00
_cell.angle_beta   90.00
_cell.angle_gamma   90.00
#
_symmetry.space_group_name_H-M   'P 1'
#
loop_
_entity.id
_entity.type
_entity.pdbx_description
1 polymer ?
#
loop_
_entity_poly.entity_id
_entity_poly.type
_entity_poly.pdbx_seq_one_letter_code
_entity_poly.pdbx_strand_id
1 'polypeptide(L)'
;MEDLIGAYYEVSSAQRQNAYERGEIYWAPSLYLERDLTLVRPFGSDAWAGEIDGWEFVAAGQADLRPPPFEHPPLWSVRLETREEYLRLKAKQRPSILLSSAPEPWTYRSGETRESVYLMLPMFSFHDDDPAEFRLRVRALQYRELFYLPSDESLRMVEGFTRFDRAHVVPRNWLQGHRVRLSDDAMLVLDEWFKFFILGTADDWLLEYRADLGRAVDRLLARAG
;
A
#
# COMPACT_ATOMS: atom_id res chain seq x y z
N MET A 1 30.65 8.10 -0.54
CA MET A 1 29.47 7.58 0.15
C MET A 1 29.07 6.39 -0.67
N GLU A 2 29.41 5.20 -0.22
CA GLU A 2 28.92 3.99 -0.87
C GLU A 2 27.43 3.91 -0.55
N ASP A 3 26.61 3.93 -1.60
CA ASP A 3 25.21 3.55 -1.47
C ASP A 3 25.21 2.08 -1.05
N LEU A 4 24.58 1.75 0.08
CA LEU A 4 24.48 0.35 0.54
C LEU A 4 23.69 -0.49 -0.48
N ILE A 5 22.92 0.16 -1.33
CA ILE A 5 22.15 -0.48 -2.39
C ILE A 5 22.90 -0.24 -3.71
N GLY A 6 23.56 -1.28 -4.23
CA GLY A 6 24.29 -1.17 -5.49
C GLY A 6 23.35 -0.95 -6.69
N ALA A 7 22.44 -1.89 -6.90
CA ALA A 7 21.34 -1.77 -7.86
C ALA A 7 20.02 -1.86 -7.09
N TYR A 8 19.05 -0.99 -7.36
CA TYR A 8 17.75 -1.03 -6.66
C TYR A 8 16.77 -2.04 -7.26
N TYR A 9 16.84 -2.25 -8.57
CA TYR A 9 15.91 -3.06 -9.32
C TYR A 9 16.63 -4.10 -10.16
N GLU A 10 15.93 -5.18 -10.44
CA GLU A 10 16.37 -6.21 -11.37
C GLU A 10 15.19 -6.78 -12.18
N VAL A 11 15.50 -7.43 -13.29
CA VAL A 11 14.50 -8.08 -14.13
C VAL A 11 13.97 -9.31 -13.42
N SER A 12 12.65 -9.37 -13.24
CA SER A 12 11.99 -10.57 -12.73
C SER A 12 12.05 -11.69 -13.75
N SER A 13 12.52 -12.88 -13.34
CA SER A 13 12.63 -14.02 -14.24
C SER A 13 11.24 -14.52 -14.66
N ALA A 14 11.10 -15.00 -15.90
CA ALA A 14 9.81 -15.46 -16.41
C ALA A 14 9.20 -16.62 -15.59
N GLN A 15 10.04 -17.43 -14.92
CA GLN A 15 9.61 -18.50 -14.03
C GLN A 15 9.00 -17.95 -12.71
N ARG A 16 9.41 -16.75 -12.28
CA ARG A 16 8.96 -16.10 -11.03
C ARG A 16 7.66 -15.30 -11.16
N GLN A 17 7.25 -14.91 -12.37
CA GLN A 17 6.04 -14.09 -12.59
C GLN A 17 4.74 -14.74 -12.09
N ASN A 18 4.70 -16.06 -11.95
CA ASN A 18 3.57 -16.79 -11.39
C ASN A 18 3.78 -17.24 -9.93
N ALA A 19 4.96 -17.00 -9.37
CA ALA A 19 5.35 -17.46 -8.04
C ALA A 19 4.97 -16.45 -6.92
N TYR A 20 4.63 -15.20 -7.28
CA TYR A 20 4.27 -14.14 -6.32
C TYR A 20 5.28 -14.03 -5.17
N GLU A 21 6.54 -13.86 -5.54
CA GLU A 21 7.66 -13.78 -4.60
C GLU A 21 7.78 -12.39 -3.98
N ARG A 22 8.23 -12.33 -2.73
CA ARG A 22 8.52 -11.08 -2.02
C ARG A 22 9.53 -10.24 -2.79
N GLY A 23 9.30 -8.93 -2.85
CA GLY A 23 10.11 -7.96 -3.59
C GLY A 23 9.69 -7.76 -5.05
N GLU A 24 8.87 -8.66 -5.61
CA GLU A 24 8.29 -8.50 -6.94
C GLU A 24 7.34 -7.30 -7.00
N ILE A 25 7.35 -6.58 -8.12
CA ILE A 25 6.46 -5.43 -8.34
C ILE A 25 5.26 -5.90 -9.17
N TYR A 26 4.06 -5.46 -8.77
CA TYR A 26 2.82 -5.70 -9.50
C TYR A 26 2.04 -4.41 -9.64
N TRP A 27 1.25 -4.30 -10.71
CA TRP A 27 0.16 -3.33 -10.73
C TRP A 27 -0.97 -3.83 -9.84
N ALA A 28 -1.29 -3.05 -8.81
CA ALA A 28 -2.33 -3.35 -7.83
C ALA A 28 -3.17 -2.10 -7.53
N PRO A 29 -4.43 -2.25 -7.13
CA PRO A 29 -5.24 -1.11 -6.68
C PRO A 29 -4.74 -0.61 -5.32
N SER A 30 -4.33 0.65 -5.26
CA SER A 30 -4.04 1.35 -4.00
C SER A 30 -5.27 2.14 -3.56
N LEU A 31 -5.76 1.84 -2.36
CA LEU A 31 -6.96 2.44 -1.79
C LEU A 31 -6.66 3.84 -1.24
N TYR A 32 -7.48 4.82 -1.60
CA TYR A 32 -7.51 6.13 -0.95
C TYR A 32 -8.34 6.02 0.33
N LEU A 33 -7.67 6.16 1.47
CA LEU A 33 -8.36 6.35 2.74
C LEU A 33 -8.81 7.80 2.81
N GLU A 34 -10.10 8.03 2.60
CA GLU A 34 -10.74 9.32 2.82
C GLU A 34 -10.84 9.60 4.32
N ARG A 35 -10.89 10.89 4.69
CA ARG A 35 -11.01 11.29 6.10
C ARG A 35 -12.30 10.76 6.73
N ASP A 36 -13.38 10.81 5.96
CA ASP A 36 -14.70 10.40 6.39
C ASP A 36 -15.07 9.09 5.69
N LEU A 37 -15.65 8.16 6.44
CA LEU A 37 -16.16 6.90 5.90
C LEU A 37 -17.39 7.19 5.04
N THR A 38 -17.38 6.78 3.76
CA THR A 38 -18.56 6.86 2.89
C THR A 38 -19.25 5.51 2.81
N LEU A 39 -20.49 5.46 3.33
CA LEU A 39 -21.34 4.28 3.33
C LEU A 39 -22.17 4.23 2.04
N VAL A 40 -22.47 3.03 1.56
CA VAL A 40 -23.42 2.76 0.48
C VAL A 40 -24.67 2.18 1.12
N ARG A 41 -25.74 2.97 1.21
CA ARG A 41 -26.94 2.61 1.96
C ARG A 41 -28.14 2.45 1.04
N PRO A 42 -29.03 1.47 1.31
CA PRO A 42 -30.25 1.36 0.54
C PRO A 42 -31.23 2.46 0.99
N PHE A 43 -32.06 2.95 0.05
CA PHE A 43 -33.20 3.80 0.36
C PHE A 43 -34.49 3.19 -0.20
N GLY A 44 -35.62 3.56 0.40
CA GLY A 44 -36.96 3.07 0.06
C GLY A 44 -37.88 3.06 1.28
N SER A 45 -39.19 2.86 1.08
CA SER A 45 -40.18 2.87 2.17
C SER A 45 -39.97 1.75 3.20
N ASP A 46 -39.40 0.60 2.78
CA ASP A 46 -39.03 -0.51 3.66
C ASP A 46 -37.72 -1.19 3.20
N ALA A 47 -36.71 -0.38 2.90
CA ALA A 47 -35.42 -0.83 2.36
C ALA A 47 -34.76 -1.92 3.21
N TRP A 48 -34.95 -1.88 4.53
CA TRP A 48 -34.41 -2.85 5.48
C TRP A 48 -35.27 -4.11 5.66
N ALA A 49 -36.53 -4.12 5.20
CA ALA A 49 -37.31 -5.36 5.04
C ALA A 49 -37.16 -6.01 3.66
N GLY A 50 -36.33 -5.42 2.78
CA GLY A 50 -35.96 -6.00 1.49
C GLY A 50 -36.52 -5.28 0.27
N GLU A 51 -37.33 -4.24 0.44
CA GLU A 51 -37.85 -3.40 -0.66
C GLU A 51 -36.90 -2.23 -0.91
N ILE A 52 -35.83 -2.48 -1.66
CA ILE A 52 -34.80 -1.50 -1.99
C ILE A 52 -35.15 -0.77 -3.29
N ASP A 53 -35.48 0.52 -3.20
CA ASP A 53 -35.74 1.38 -4.36
C ASP A 53 -34.44 1.84 -5.03
N GLY A 54 -33.35 1.92 -4.27
CA GLY A 54 -32.03 2.29 -4.78
C GLY A 54 -30.97 2.39 -3.69
N TRP A 55 -29.84 2.96 -4.06
CA TRP A 55 -28.68 3.14 -3.20
C TRP A 55 -28.22 4.59 -3.17
N GLU A 56 -27.80 5.05 -1.99
CA GLU A 56 -27.23 6.37 -1.78
C GLU A 56 -25.85 6.29 -1.12
N PHE A 57 -25.07 7.36 -1.28
CA PHE A 57 -23.76 7.50 -0.64
C PHE A 57 -23.88 8.48 0.51
N VAL A 58 -23.57 8.02 1.72
CA VAL A 58 -23.73 8.82 2.94
C VAL A 58 -22.42 8.90 3.70
N ALA A 59 -21.97 10.10 4.02
CA ALA A 59 -20.78 10.32 4.84
C ALA A 59 -21.11 10.03 6.32
N ALA A 60 -20.42 9.06 6.92
CA ALA A 60 -20.69 8.60 8.28
C ALA A 60 -20.49 9.69 9.35
N GLY A 61 -19.64 10.68 9.09
CA GLY A 61 -19.33 11.76 10.03
C GLY A 61 -20.27 12.97 9.98
N GLN A 62 -21.25 13.01 9.08
CA GLN A 62 -22.06 14.22 8.83
C GLN A 62 -23.56 14.07 9.09
N ALA A 63 -24.06 12.86 9.40
CA ALA A 63 -25.49 12.62 9.52
C ALA A 63 -25.85 11.86 10.80
N ASP A 64 -27.02 12.16 11.38
CA ASP A 64 -27.70 11.29 12.35
C ASP A 64 -28.19 10.03 11.61
N LEU A 65 -27.26 9.11 11.39
CA LEU A 65 -27.52 7.88 10.66
C LEU A 65 -28.45 6.97 11.45
N ARG A 66 -29.61 6.66 10.86
CA ARG A 66 -30.55 5.67 11.39
C ARG A 66 -30.87 4.64 10.31
N PRO A 67 -30.56 3.36 10.54
CA PRO A 67 -29.80 2.81 11.67
C PRO A 67 -28.33 3.29 11.72
N PRO A 68 -27.64 3.22 12.88
CA PRO A 68 -26.21 3.49 12.98
C PRO A 68 -25.38 2.57 12.06
N PRO A 69 -24.16 2.97 11.66
CA PRO A 69 -23.26 2.10 10.90
C PRO A 69 -23.01 0.78 11.62
N PHE A 70 -23.07 -0.33 10.88
CA PHE A 70 -22.87 -1.70 11.43
C PHE A 70 -23.93 -2.13 12.48
N GLU A 71 -25.08 -1.44 12.52
CA GLU A 71 -26.19 -1.73 13.45
C GLU A 71 -27.53 -1.74 12.71
N HIS A 72 -27.63 -2.43 11.59
CA HIS A 72 -28.83 -2.52 10.77
C HIS A 72 -29.39 -3.95 10.65
N PRO A 73 -30.68 -4.13 10.31
CA PRO A 73 -31.20 -5.45 9.95
C PRO A 73 -30.43 -6.05 8.76
N PRO A 74 -30.25 -7.38 8.69
CA PRO A 74 -29.55 -8.01 7.57
C PRO A 74 -30.29 -7.77 6.24
N LEU A 75 -29.54 -7.47 5.18
CA LEU A 75 -30.05 -7.34 3.81
C LEU A 75 -29.71 -8.60 3.01
N TRP A 76 -30.59 -9.60 3.08
CA TRP A 76 -30.37 -10.90 2.43
C TRP A 76 -30.28 -10.84 0.91
N SER A 77 -30.92 -9.86 0.27
CA SER A 77 -30.89 -9.65 -1.19
C SER A 77 -29.48 -9.36 -1.73
N VAL A 78 -28.61 -8.81 -0.89
CA VAL A 78 -27.21 -8.49 -1.20
C VAL A 78 -26.21 -9.25 -0.32
N ARG A 79 -26.70 -10.13 0.56
CA ARG A 79 -25.87 -10.88 1.52
C ARG A 79 -25.06 -9.97 2.46
N LEU A 80 -25.70 -8.92 2.99
CA LEU A 80 -25.10 -8.04 3.99
C LEU A 80 -25.65 -8.39 5.38
N GLU A 81 -24.80 -8.86 6.27
CA GLU A 81 -25.18 -9.19 7.65
C GLU A 81 -25.32 -7.94 8.53
N THR A 82 -25.87 -8.10 9.74
CA THR A 82 -26.14 -7.00 10.69
C THR A 82 -24.92 -6.12 11.02
N ARG A 83 -23.72 -6.70 10.98
CA ARG A 83 -22.45 -6.04 11.35
C ARG A 83 -21.52 -5.81 10.15
N GLU A 84 -22.07 -5.88 8.95
CA GLU A 84 -21.33 -5.60 7.72
C GLU A 84 -21.86 -4.30 7.12
N GLU A 85 -21.03 -3.57 6.39
CA GLU A 85 -21.47 -2.37 5.66
C GLU A 85 -20.82 -2.35 4.28
N TYR A 86 -21.56 -1.85 3.29
CA TYR A 86 -20.95 -1.52 2.01
C TYR A 86 -20.26 -0.17 2.10
N LEU A 87 -18.97 -0.16 1.79
CA LEU A 87 -18.15 1.04 1.79
C LEU A 87 -17.84 1.46 0.37
N ARG A 88 -17.97 2.75 0.09
CA ARG A 88 -17.46 3.34 -1.14
C ARG A 88 -16.00 3.68 -0.94
N LEU A 89 -15.11 2.98 -1.64
CA LEU A 89 -13.68 3.23 -1.61
C LEU A 89 -13.19 3.66 -2.99
N LYS A 90 -12.46 4.78 -3.05
CA LYS A 90 -11.75 5.19 -4.26
C LYS A 90 -10.41 4.44 -4.32
N ALA A 91 -10.09 3.88 -5.48
CA ALA A 91 -8.81 3.22 -5.71
C ALA A 91 -8.10 3.79 -6.95
N LYS A 92 -6.77 3.69 -6.98
CA LYS A 92 -5.96 3.95 -8.18
C LYS A 92 -4.99 2.81 -8.40
N GLN A 93 -4.91 2.32 -9.63
CA GLN A 93 -3.94 1.31 -10.01
C GLN A 93 -2.51 1.89 -9.94
N ARG A 94 -1.61 1.22 -9.23
CA ARG A 94 -0.22 1.66 -9.01
C ARG A 94 0.74 0.47 -9.04
N PRO A 95 2.01 0.68 -9.45
CA PRO A 95 3.04 -0.30 -9.16
C PRO A 95 3.16 -0.42 -7.63
N SER A 96 3.27 -1.64 -7.13
CA SER A 96 3.27 -1.96 -5.72
C SER A 96 4.22 -3.12 -5.48
N ILE A 97 5.05 -3.01 -4.44
CA ILE A 97 6.00 -4.04 -4.03
C ILE A 97 5.25 -5.09 -3.21
N LEU A 98 5.42 -6.35 -3.57
CA LEU A 98 4.85 -7.48 -2.83
C LEU A 98 5.69 -7.73 -1.58
N LEU A 99 5.12 -7.47 -0.41
CA LEU A 99 5.81 -7.67 0.86
C LEU A 99 5.63 -9.11 1.37
N SER A 100 4.41 -9.63 1.47
CA SER A 100 4.20 -10.95 2.09
C SER A 100 4.71 -12.09 1.21
N SER A 101 5.27 -13.15 1.79
CA SER A 101 5.41 -14.43 1.07
C SER A 101 4.04 -14.96 0.62
N ALA A 102 4.04 -15.91 -0.32
CA ALA A 102 2.81 -16.60 -0.70
C ALA A 102 2.10 -17.18 0.54
N PRO A 103 0.78 -16.97 0.68
CA PRO A 103 0.05 -17.49 1.82
C PRO A 103 0.07 -19.02 1.79
N GLU A 104 0.24 -19.63 2.97
CA GLU A 104 0.09 -21.08 3.09
C GLU A 104 -1.35 -21.47 2.69
N PRO A 105 -1.52 -22.47 1.82
CA PRO A 105 -2.85 -22.90 1.41
C PRO A 105 -3.57 -23.54 2.59
N TRP A 106 -4.78 -23.06 2.88
CA TRP A 106 -5.67 -23.69 3.85
C TRP A 106 -7.13 -23.60 3.40
N THR A 107 -7.93 -24.56 3.85
CA THR A 107 -9.33 -24.72 3.45
C THR A 107 -10.27 -24.44 4.61
N TYR A 108 -11.41 -23.86 4.30
CA TYR A 108 -12.53 -23.82 5.23
C TYR A 108 -13.06 -25.23 5.49
N ARG A 109 -13.87 -25.38 6.56
CA ARG A 109 -14.61 -26.64 6.79
C ARG A 109 -15.52 -27.02 5.63
N SER A 110 -15.94 -26.05 4.80
CA SER A 110 -16.72 -26.26 3.56
C SER A 110 -15.89 -26.90 2.43
N GLY A 111 -14.56 -27.00 2.58
CA GLY A 111 -13.66 -27.44 1.51
C GLY A 111 -13.22 -26.33 0.56
N GLU A 112 -13.78 -25.12 0.69
CA GLU A 112 -13.39 -23.96 -0.11
C GLU A 112 -12.00 -23.46 0.33
N THR A 113 -11.13 -23.15 -0.63
CA THR A 113 -9.84 -22.52 -0.34
C THR A 113 -10.09 -21.06 0.05
N ARG A 114 -9.45 -20.59 1.13
CA ARG A 114 -9.55 -19.19 1.51
C ARG A 114 -8.96 -18.28 0.42
N GLU A 115 -9.47 -17.06 0.36
CA GLU A 115 -8.98 -16.00 -0.52
C GLU A 115 -7.45 -15.90 -0.45
N SER A 116 -6.79 -16.09 -1.60
CA SER A 116 -5.35 -15.88 -1.74
C SER A 116 -5.10 -14.38 -1.83
N VAL A 117 -4.52 -13.81 -0.78
CA VAL A 117 -4.27 -12.38 -0.64
C VAL A 117 -2.80 -12.11 -0.34
N TYR A 118 -2.32 -10.93 -0.72
CA TYR A 118 -0.93 -10.50 -0.57
C TYR A 118 -0.85 -9.12 0.08
N LEU A 119 0.12 -8.92 0.97
CA LEU A 119 0.45 -7.60 1.50
C LEU A 119 1.25 -6.83 0.45
N MET A 120 0.67 -5.75 -0.06
CA MET A 120 1.23 -4.91 -1.11
C MET A 120 1.60 -3.54 -0.54
N LEU A 121 2.69 -2.98 -1.07
CA LEU A 121 3.23 -1.69 -0.68
C LEU A 121 3.29 -0.74 -1.88
N PRO A 122 2.33 0.20 -2.01
CA PRO A 122 2.20 1.06 -3.20
C PRO A 122 3.37 2.00 -3.42
N MET A 123 3.75 2.17 -4.69
CA MET A 123 4.76 3.12 -5.11
C MET A 123 4.10 4.43 -5.59
N PHE A 124 4.68 5.54 -5.17
CA PHE A 124 4.27 6.91 -5.50
C PHE A 124 5.43 7.58 -6.23
N SER A 125 5.15 8.27 -7.33
CA SER A 125 6.13 9.14 -7.98
C SER A 125 6.19 10.47 -7.24
N PHE A 126 7.36 11.12 -7.26
CA PHE A 126 7.41 12.55 -6.93
C PHE A 126 6.64 13.36 -7.97
N HIS A 127 6.03 14.44 -7.53
CA HIS A 127 5.37 15.44 -8.37
C HIS A 127 6.26 16.65 -8.56
N ASP A 128 6.15 17.35 -9.69
CA ASP A 128 7.00 18.51 -10.04
C ASP A 128 6.93 19.65 -9.02
N ASP A 129 5.83 19.76 -8.29
CA ASP A 129 5.60 20.71 -7.20
C ASP A 129 6.14 20.26 -5.83
N ASP A 130 6.60 19.01 -5.69
CA ASP A 130 7.24 18.55 -4.45
C ASP A 130 8.54 19.33 -4.20
N PRO A 131 8.70 19.96 -3.03
CA PRO A 131 9.90 20.74 -2.72
C PRO A 131 11.19 19.93 -2.88
N ALA A 132 12.22 20.53 -3.48
CA ALA A 132 13.51 19.86 -3.66
C ALA A 132 14.10 19.34 -2.33
N GLU A 133 13.92 20.10 -1.25
CA GLU A 133 14.29 19.69 0.10
C GLU A 133 13.57 18.40 0.52
N PHE A 134 12.25 18.29 0.30
CA PHE A 134 11.49 17.10 0.63
C PHE A 134 12.04 15.87 -0.09
N ARG A 135 12.29 15.97 -1.41
CA ARG A 135 12.85 14.87 -2.20
C ARG A 135 14.21 14.42 -1.67
N LEU A 136 15.09 15.36 -1.32
CA LEU A 136 16.39 15.06 -0.72
C LEU A 136 16.25 14.37 0.65
N ARG A 137 15.33 14.85 1.51
CA ARG A 137 15.09 14.24 2.82
C ARG A 137 14.51 12.82 2.72
N VAL A 138 13.66 12.55 1.73
CA VAL A 138 13.18 11.19 1.43
C VAL A 138 14.33 10.29 0.97
N ARG A 139 15.18 10.76 0.04
CA ARG A 139 16.40 10.05 -0.38
C ARG A 139 17.33 9.72 0.78
N ALA A 140 17.37 10.57 1.81
CA ALA A 140 18.15 10.35 3.01
C ALA A 140 17.43 9.58 4.13
N LEU A 141 16.29 8.94 3.83
CA LEU A 141 15.53 8.15 4.80
C LEU A 141 15.23 8.93 6.10
N GLN A 142 14.94 10.22 5.98
CA GLN A 142 14.67 11.05 7.15
C GLN A 142 13.26 10.84 7.72
N TYR A 143 12.32 10.45 6.87
CA TYR A 143 10.94 10.09 7.24
C TYR A 143 10.85 8.59 7.45
N ARG A 144 10.33 8.16 8.61
CA ARG A 144 10.31 6.74 9.00
C ARG A 144 9.28 5.95 8.20
N GLU A 145 8.20 6.61 7.84
CA GLU A 145 7.07 6.07 7.08
C GLU A 145 7.33 6.02 5.57
N LEU A 146 8.40 6.67 5.09
CA LEU A 146 8.75 6.74 3.66
C LEU A 146 10.02 5.94 3.36
N PHE A 147 10.02 5.28 2.21
CA PHE A 147 11.21 4.64 1.66
C PHE A 147 11.43 5.10 0.23
N TYR A 148 12.65 5.56 -0.07
CA TYR A 148 13.01 6.11 -1.37
C TYR A 148 13.14 5.02 -2.45
N LEU A 149 12.70 5.33 -3.66
CA LEU A 149 12.77 4.44 -4.82
C LEU A 149 13.33 5.24 -6.01
N PRO A 150 14.54 4.95 -6.50
CA PRO A 150 15.13 5.70 -7.61
C PRO A 150 14.41 5.40 -8.93
N SER A 151 14.66 6.22 -9.94
CA SER A 151 14.28 5.90 -11.33
C SER A 151 15.20 4.83 -11.93
N ASP A 152 14.65 4.06 -12.86
CA ASP A 152 15.41 3.17 -13.74
C ASP A 152 14.74 3.17 -15.11
N GLU A 153 15.35 3.87 -16.07
CA GLU A 153 14.79 4.00 -17.42
C GLU A 153 14.71 2.65 -18.16
N SER A 154 15.68 1.77 -17.92
CA SER A 154 15.76 0.46 -18.58
C SER A 154 14.60 -0.45 -18.18
N LEU A 155 14.14 -0.31 -16.93
CA LEU A 155 13.03 -1.06 -16.34
C LEU A 155 11.73 -0.24 -16.28
N ARG A 156 11.72 0.98 -16.84
CA ARG A 156 10.60 1.93 -16.85
C ARG A 156 10.10 2.28 -15.44
N MET A 157 11.02 2.36 -14.49
CA MET A 157 10.75 2.78 -13.13
C MET A 157 10.89 4.30 -13.02
N VAL A 158 9.88 4.95 -12.46
CA VAL A 158 9.88 6.39 -12.20
C VAL A 158 10.39 6.64 -10.79
N GLU A 159 11.18 7.70 -10.62
CA GLU A 159 11.66 8.11 -9.29
C GLU A 159 10.48 8.43 -8.37
N GLY A 160 10.60 7.99 -7.13
CA GLY A 160 9.55 8.19 -6.15
C GLY A 160 9.88 7.63 -4.79
N PHE A 161 8.84 7.17 -4.13
CA PHE A 161 8.91 6.62 -2.79
C PHE A 161 7.74 5.68 -2.54
N THR A 162 7.84 4.91 -1.48
CA THR A 162 6.72 4.18 -0.92
C THR A 162 6.39 4.66 0.48
N ARG A 163 5.14 4.39 0.89
CA ARG A 163 4.53 4.80 2.16
C ARG A 163 4.13 3.57 2.93
N PHE A 164 4.81 3.29 4.03
CA PHE A 164 4.52 2.13 4.86
C PHE A 164 3.14 2.20 5.52
N ASP A 165 2.64 3.42 5.81
CA ASP A 165 1.27 3.65 6.28
C ASP A 165 0.19 3.29 5.23
N ARG A 166 0.59 2.99 3.99
CA ARG A 166 -0.28 2.60 2.88
C ARG A 166 -0.12 1.14 2.46
N ALA A 167 0.65 0.35 3.21
CA ALA A 167 0.66 -1.09 3.05
C ALA A 167 -0.75 -1.66 3.26
N HIS A 168 -1.21 -2.51 2.35
CA HIS A 168 -2.55 -3.07 2.42
C HIS A 168 -2.62 -4.43 1.72
N VAL A 169 -3.67 -5.18 2.04
CA VAL A 169 -3.88 -6.52 1.52
C VAL A 169 -4.65 -6.44 0.19
N VAL A 170 -4.19 -7.17 -0.82
CA VAL A 170 -4.77 -7.22 -2.16
C VAL A 170 -5.02 -8.67 -2.57
N PRO A 171 -6.23 -9.02 -3.07
CA PRO A 171 -6.50 -10.33 -3.65
C PRO A 171 -5.58 -10.65 -4.84
N ARG A 172 -5.13 -11.90 -4.93
CA ARG A 172 -4.25 -12.39 -6.00
C ARG A 172 -4.75 -12.05 -7.40
N ASN A 173 -6.05 -12.20 -7.63
CA ASN A 173 -6.69 -11.97 -8.93
C ASN A 173 -6.75 -10.48 -9.32
N TRP A 174 -6.41 -9.56 -8.42
CA TRP A 174 -6.32 -8.12 -8.72
C TRP A 174 -4.90 -7.70 -9.11
N LEU A 175 -3.92 -8.58 -8.94
CA LEU A 175 -2.52 -8.32 -9.28
C LEU A 175 -2.28 -8.54 -10.77
N GLN A 176 -1.65 -7.57 -11.42
CA GLN A 176 -1.18 -7.68 -12.80
C GLN A 176 0.34 -7.60 -12.83
N GLY A 177 0.98 -8.61 -13.42
CA GLY A 177 2.44 -8.77 -13.39
C GLY A 177 3.21 -7.56 -13.92
N HIS A 178 4.25 -7.16 -13.19
CA HIS A 178 5.33 -6.31 -13.69
C HIS A 178 6.59 -7.17 -13.78
N ARG A 179 7.42 -6.99 -14.82
CA ARG A 179 8.64 -7.81 -15.00
C ARG A 179 9.84 -7.27 -14.22
N VAL A 180 9.61 -6.71 -13.04
CA VAL A 180 10.62 -6.01 -12.23
C VAL A 180 10.42 -6.38 -10.77
N ARG A 181 11.52 -6.50 -10.05
CA ARG A 181 11.55 -6.66 -8.59
C ARG A 181 12.62 -5.76 -7.99
N LEU A 182 12.56 -5.58 -6.68
CA LEU A 182 13.69 -5.04 -5.93
C LEU A 182 14.85 -6.04 -5.95
N SER A 183 16.07 -5.52 -5.97
CA SER A 183 17.26 -6.32 -5.68
C SER A 183 17.23 -6.82 -4.24
N ASP A 184 18.04 -7.83 -3.94
CA ASP A 184 18.12 -8.38 -2.58
C ASP A 184 18.64 -7.35 -1.57
N ASP A 185 19.60 -6.49 -1.95
CA ASP A 185 20.10 -5.40 -1.10
C ASP A 185 19.01 -4.35 -0.83
N ALA A 186 18.28 -3.93 -1.87
CA ALA A 186 17.18 -2.98 -1.71
C ALA A 186 16.06 -3.56 -0.83
N MET A 187 15.77 -4.85 -1.01
CA MET A 187 14.78 -5.56 -0.21
C MET A 187 15.20 -5.67 1.26
N LEU A 188 16.48 -5.94 1.54
CA LEU A 188 17.02 -5.98 2.89
C LEU A 188 16.85 -4.64 3.61
N VAL A 189 17.25 -3.54 2.97
CA VAL A 189 17.10 -2.20 3.56
C VAL A 189 15.62 -1.85 3.73
N LEU A 190 14.76 -2.16 2.75
CA LEU A 190 13.32 -1.94 2.87
C LEU A 190 12.73 -2.70 4.05
N ASP A 191 13.15 -3.94 4.28
CA ASP A 191 12.66 -4.80 5.36
C ASP A 191 13.06 -4.28 6.73
N GLU A 192 14.32 -3.90 6.93
CA GLU A 192 14.75 -3.28 8.18
C GLU A 192 14.09 -1.92 8.39
N TRP A 193 13.91 -1.13 7.33
CA TRP A 193 13.22 0.16 7.42
C TRP A 193 11.74 -0.01 7.78
N PHE A 194 11.08 -1.03 7.23
CA PHE A 194 9.70 -1.38 7.57
C PHE A 194 9.57 -1.86 9.02
N LYS A 195 10.51 -2.68 9.50
CA LYS A 195 10.59 -3.05 10.94
C LYS A 195 10.79 -1.82 11.81
N PHE A 196 11.66 -0.89 11.41
CA PHE A 196 11.87 0.36 12.16
C PHE A 196 10.59 1.20 12.24
N PHE A 197 9.83 1.28 11.15
CA PHE A 197 8.53 1.92 11.13
C PHE A 197 7.54 1.31 12.12
N ILE A 198 7.43 -0.02 12.15
CA ILE A 198 6.46 -0.73 13.01
C ILE A 198 6.90 -0.72 14.48
N LEU A 199 8.14 -1.09 14.74
CA LEU A 199 8.65 -1.34 16.10
C LEU A 199 9.20 -0.08 16.77
N GLY A 200 9.55 0.94 15.98
CA GLY A 200 10.19 2.16 16.47
C GLY A 200 11.66 2.01 16.83
N THR A 201 12.23 0.82 16.64
CA THR A 201 13.65 0.48 16.88
C THR A 201 14.29 -0.05 15.61
N ALA A 202 15.56 0.27 15.37
CA ALA A 202 16.35 -0.20 14.23
C ALA A 202 17.72 -0.67 14.69
N ASP A 203 18.33 -1.54 13.90
CA ASP A 203 19.72 -1.94 14.10
C ASP A 203 20.68 -0.76 13.89
N ASP A 204 21.82 -0.80 14.58
CA ASP A 204 22.80 0.30 14.58
C ASP A 204 23.30 0.63 13.17
N TRP A 205 23.51 -0.37 12.32
CA TRP A 205 23.98 -0.17 10.95
C TRP A 205 22.98 0.64 10.10
N LEU A 206 21.68 0.44 10.32
CA LEU A 206 20.63 1.16 9.58
C LEU A 206 20.56 2.62 10.05
N LEU A 207 20.73 2.84 11.36
CA LEU A 207 20.81 4.18 11.94
C LEU A 207 22.05 4.93 11.47
N GLU A 208 23.19 4.26 11.39
CA GLU A 208 24.44 4.81 10.84
C GLU A 208 24.28 5.17 9.37
N TYR A 209 23.74 4.26 8.56
CA TYR A 209 23.45 4.50 7.15
C TYR A 209 22.55 5.72 6.93
N ARG A 210 21.45 5.80 7.68
CA ARG A 210 20.55 6.97 7.68
C ARG A 210 21.29 8.26 8.06
N ALA A 211 22.15 8.21 9.08
CA ALA A 211 22.89 9.38 9.54
C ALA A 211 23.90 9.87 8.49
N ASP A 212 24.57 8.95 7.78
CA ASP A 212 25.46 9.29 6.67
C ASP A 212 24.73 9.98 5.53
N LEU A 213 23.60 9.43 5.11
CA LEU A 213 22.75 10.03 4.09
C LEU A 213 22.24 11.41 4.53
N GLY A 214 21.83 11.55 5.80
CA GLY A 214 21.41 12.83 6.37
C GLY A 214 22.50 13.90 6.30
N ARG A 215 23.73 13.57 6.72
CA ARG A 215 24.89 14.47 6.63
C ARG A 215 25.21 14.86 5.18
N ALA A 216 25.00 13.97 4.22
CA ALA A 216 25.17 14.29 2.80
C ALA A 216 24.14 15.30 2.32
N VAL A 217 22.87 15.13 2.69
CA VAL A 217 21.78 16.06 2.34
C VAL A 217 21.97 17.43 2.99
N ASP A 218 22.32 17.49 4.27
CA ASP A 218 22.53 18.78 4.96
C ASP A 218 23.63 19.61 4.29
N ARG A 219 24.70 18.95 3.83
CA ARG A 219 25.77 19.60 3.04
C ARG A 219 25.30 20.11 1.68
N LEU A 220 24.36 19.42 1.03
CA LEU A 220 23.79 19.88 -0.24
C LEU A 220 22.87 21.08 -0.04
N LEU A 221 22.02 21.04 1.00
CA LEU A 221 21.10 22.13 1.32
C LEU A 221 21.86 23.40 1.73
N ALA A 222 22.92 23.27 2.54
CA ALA A 222 23.75 24.40 2.97
C ALA A 222 24.48 25.11 1.81
N ARG A 223 24.64 24.46 0.65
CA ARG A 223 25.25 25.06 -0.56
C ARG A 223 24.22 25.76 -1.47
N ALA A 224 22.94 25.47 -1.27
CA ALA A 224 21.86 25.96 -2.13
C ALA A 224 21.17 27.22 -1.60
N GLY A 225 21.39 27.58 -0.33
CA GLY A 225 20.92 28.83 0.29
C GLY A 225 22.03 29.85 0.45
#